data_AF-A0A352SG84-F1
#
_entry.id   AF-A0A352SG84-F1
#
_cell.length_a   1.000
_cell.length_b   1.000
_cell.length_c   1.000
_cell.angle_alpha   90.00
_cell.angle_beta   90.00
_cell.angle_gamma   90.00
#
_symmetry.space_group_name_H-M   'P 1'
#
loop_
_entity.id
_entity.type
_entity.pdbx_description
1 polymer ?
#
loop_
_entity_poly.entity_id
_entity_poly.type
_entity_poly.pdbx_seq_one_letter_code
_entity_poly.pdbx_strand_id
1 'polypeptide(L)' 'DIATVTVHIKKIREKIEQDTSNPEYIETIWGVGYRFRAN' A
#
# COMPACT_ATOMS: atom_id res chain seq x y z
N ASP A 1 10.19 -1.04 -12.71
CA ASP A 1 8.99 -1.73 -13.23
C ASP A 1 7.84 -1.57 -12.22
N ILE A 2 6.66 -1.15 -12.69
CA ILE A 2 5.50 -0.85 -11.85
C ILE A 2 4.98 -2.12 -11.17
N ALA A 3 5.10 -3.27 -11.84
CA ALA A 3 4.73 -4.56 -11.29
C ALA A 3 5.54 -4.88 -10.01
N THR A 4 6.83 -4.57 -10.00
CA THR A 4 7.68 -4.77 -8.82
C THR A 4 7.23 -3.93 -7.63
N VAL A 5 6.86 -2.66 -7.85
CA VAL A 5 6.40 -1.77 -6.78
C VAL A 5 5.12 -2.31 -6.13
N THR A 6 4.14 -2.73 -6.94
CA THR A 6 2.88 -3.30 -6.43
C THR A 6 3.11 -4.54 -5.56
N VAL A 7 4.05 -5.43 -5.95
CA VAL A 7 4.40 -6.61 -5.13
C VAL A 7 4.98 -6.19 -3.78
N HIS A 8 5.87 -5.20 -3.76
CA HIS A 8 6.48 -4.75 -2.51
C HIS A 8 5.48 -4.03 -1.62
N ILE A 9 4.59 -3.20 -2.18
CA ILE A 9 3.50 -2.56 -1.43
C ILE A 9 2.58 -3.61 -0.80
N LYS A 10 2.22 -4.67 -1.54
CA LYS A 10 1.41 -5.77 -0.98
C LYS A 10 2.10 -6.43 0.22
N LYS A 11 3.39 -6.77 0.09
CA LYS A 11 4.19 -7.38 1.16
C LYS A 11 4.35 -6.46 2.38
N ILE A 12 4.40 -5.15 2.19
CA ILE A 12 4.47 -4.19 3.29
C ILE A 12 3.12 -4.13 3.99
N ARG A 13 2.01 -4.01 3.23
CA ARG A 13 0.65 -4.00 3.79
C ARG A 13 0.36 -5.26 4.61
N GLU A 14 0.76 -6.43 4.12
CA GLU A 14 0.65 -7.71 4.85
C GLU A 14 1.34 -7.71 6.23
N LYS A 15 2.32 -6.83 6.45
CA LYS A 15 3.09 -6.77 7.70
C LYS A 15 2.64 -5.68 8.66
N ILE A 16 2.03 -4.60 8.16
CA ILE A 16 1.74 -3.41 8.95
C ILE A 16 0.25 -3.10 9.07
N GLU A 17 -0.56 -3.51 8.10
CA GLU A 17 -2.00 -3.25 8.12
C GLU A 17 -2.70 -4.32 8.96
N GLN A 18 -3.76 -3.95 9.69
CA GLN A 18 -4.61 -4.93 10.35
C GLN A 18 -5.47 -5.71 9.35
N ASP A 19 -6.04 -5.02 8.37
CA ASP A 19 -6.75 -5.60 7.22
C ASP A 19 -6.18 -5.05 5.92
N THR A 20 -5.50 -5.89 5.15
CA THR A 20 -4.92 -5.48 3.85
C THR A 20 -5.96 -5.08 2.81
N SER A 21 -7.22 -5.47 2.99
CA SER A 21 -8.35 -5.12 2.12
C SER A 21 -8.84 -3.69 2.39
N ASN A 22 -8.61 -3.19 3.60
CA ASN A 22 -8.94 -1.84 4.06
C ASN A 22 -7.68 -1.18 4.66
N PRO A 23 -6.67 -0.84 3.85
CA PRO A 23 -5.40 -0.35 4.36
C PRO A 23 -5.54 1.03 5.02
N GLU A 24 -5.00 1.14 6.24
CA GLU A 24 -5.01 2.36 7.06
C GLU A 24 -3.75 3.20 6.83
N TYR A 25 -2.60 2.56 6.61
CA TYR A 25 -1.31 3.24 6.50
C TYR A 25 -0.92 3.55 5.06
N ILE A 26 -1.06 2.60 4.13
CA ILE A 26 -0.67 2.79 2.73
C ILE A 26 -1.90 2.86 1.86
N GLU A 27 -2.20 4.04 1.33
CA GLU A 27 -3.34 4.30 0.45
C GLU A 27 -2.94 4.21 -1.03
N THR A 28 -3.83 3.66 -1.85
CA THR A 28 -3.68 3.69 -3.31
C THR A 28 -4.31 4.96 -3.87
N ILE A 29 -3.51 5.79 -4.54
CA ILE A 29 -3.97 6.98 -5.27
C ILE A 29 -4.05 6.61 -6.75
N TRP A 30 -5.27 6.41 -7.25
CA TRP A 30 -5.52 5.98 -8.62
C TRP A 30 -4.91 6.94 -9.65
N GLY A 31 -4.17 6.39 -10.62
CA GLY A 31 -3.48 7.15 -11.65
C GLY A 31 -2.19 7.86 -11.18
N VAL A 32 -1.80 7.73 -9.90
CA VAL A 32 -0.61 8.39 -9.34
C VAL A 32 0.34 7.39 -8.69
N GLY A 33 -0.14 6.54 -7.77
CA GLY A 33 0.71 5.60 -7.04
C GLY A 33 0.21 5.32 -5.63
N TYR A 34 1.11 5.36 -4.66
CA TYR A 34 0.83 5.03 -3.26
C TYR A 34 1.23 6.17 -2.32
N ARG A 35 0.46 6.39 -1.26
CA ARG A 35 0.72 7.40 -0.24
C ARG A 35 0.71 6.75 1.14
N PHE A 36 1.67 7.14 1.98
CA PHE A 36 1.65 6.78 3.39
C PHE A 36 0.85 7.82 4.19
N ARG A 37 -0.14 7.37 4.97
CA ARG A 37 -0.85 8.15 5.99
C ARG A 37 -0.34 7.72 7.36
N ALA A 38 0.41 8.60 8.01
CA ALA A 38 0.59 8.56 9.45
C ALA A 38 -0.27 9.71 10.02
N ASN A 39 -1.24 9.36 10.84
CA ASN A 39 -1.87 10.30 11.77
C ASN A 39 -1.18 10.18 13.13
#